data_AF-A0A3D0NJL2-F1
#
_entry.id   AF-A0A3D0NJL2-F1
#
_cell.length_a   1.000
_cell.length_b   1.000
_cell.length_c   1.000
_cell.angle_alpha   90.00
_cell.angle_beta   90.00
_cell.angle_gamma   90.00
#
_symmetry.space_group_name_H-M   'P 1'
#
loop_
_entity.id
_entity.type
_entity.pdbx_description
1 polymer ?
#
loop_
_entity_poly.entity_id
_entity_poly.type
_entity_poly.pdbx_seq_one_letter_code
_entity_poly.pdbx_strand_id
1 'polypeptide(L)'
;WSDDVLAEAGARLQRWRTALNLPTGPDAADVIARLRRYLADDLDTPMALAAVDGWVTDSLEYGGRDASAPTALGTAIDALMGIPT
;
A
#
# COMPACT_ATOMS: atom_id res chain seq x y z
N TRP A 1 -9.49 19.72 11.93
CA TRP A 1 -8.62 19.10 10.91
C TRP A 1 -7.40 19.99 10.80
N SER A 2 -6.21 19.48 11.13
CA SER A 2 -4.97 20.24 10.99
C SER A 2 -4.39 20.02 9.60
N ASP A 3 -3.84 21.07 9.01
CA ASP A 3 -3.15 20.99 7.71
C ASP A 3 -2.03 19.94 7.72
N ASP A 4 -1.45 19.66 8.89
CA ASP A 4 -0.42 18.64 9.10
C ASP A 4 -0.91 17.22 8.77
N VAL A 5 -2.13 16.85 9.18
CA VAL A 5 -2.68 15.52 8.89
C VAL A 5 -2.95 15.35 7.40
N LEU A 6 -3.41 16.42 6.74
CA LEU A 6 -3.62 16.42 5.30
C LEU A 6 -2.29 16.32 4.54
N ALA A 7 -1.26 17.04 5.00
CA ALA A 7 0.08 16.98 4.42
C ALA A 7 0.70 15.58 4.57
N GLU A 8 0.57 14.96 5.73
CA GLU A 8 1.06 13.59 5.98
C GLU A 8 0.35 12.57 5.09
N ALA A 9 -0.99 12.65 5.01
CA ALA A 9 -1.78 11.78 4.14
C ALA A 9 -1.40 11.94 2.66
N GLY A 10 -1.18 13.17 2.21
CA GLY A 10 -0.72 13.48 0.85
C GLY A 10 0.66 12.89 0.55
N ALA A 11 1.61 13.03 1.47
CA ALA A 11 2.95 12.46 1.34
C ALA A 11 2.92 10.93 1.30
N ARG A 12 2.08 10.30 2.13
CA ARG A 12 1.85 8.84 2.11
C ARG A 12 1.33 8.37 0.75
N LEU A 13 0.29 9.01 0.24
CA LEU A 13 -0.31 8.67 -1.05
C LEU A 13 0.70 8.80 -2.21
N GLN A 14 1.54 9.83 -2.21
CA GLN A 14 2.57 10.02 -3.24
C GLN A 14 3.63 8.91 -3.21
N ARG A 15 4.07 8.47 -2.02
CA ARG A 15 4.99 7.33 -1.89
C ARG A 15 4.39 6.05 -2.45
N TRP A 16 3.12 5.80 -2.13
CA TRP A 16 2.41 4.61 -2.62
C TRP A 16 2.33 4.61 -4.14
N ARG A 17 1.92 5.73 -4.75
CA ARG A 17 1.90 5.87 -6.21
C ARG A 17 3.26 5.68 -6.86
N THR A 18 4.34 6.10 -6.20
CA THR A 18 5.69 5.91 -6.72
C THR A 18 6.07 4.42 -6.75
N ALA A 19 5.83 3.70 -5.65
CA ALA A 19 6.11 2.26 -5.59
C ALA A 19 5.22 1.44 -6.53
N LEU A 20 3.94 1.80 -6.68
CA LEU A 20 3.00 1.11 -7.58
C LEU A 20 3.32 1.32 -9.07
N ASN A 21 4.06 2.39 -9.42
CA ASN A 21 4.53 2.64 -10.78
C ASN A 21 5.88 1.98 -11.10
N LEU A 22 6.49 1.25 -10.16
CA LEU A 22 7.70 0.48 -10.44
C LEU A 22 7.39 -0.69 -11.39
N PRO A 23 8.33 -1.07 -12.27
CA PRO A 23 8.13 -2.19 -13.18
C PRO A 23 8.07 -3.55 -12.46
N THR A 24 8.67 -3.64 -11.27
CA THR A 24 8.70 -4.84 -10.43
C THR A 24 8.71 -4.44 -8.97
N GLY A 25 8.19 -5.32 -8.11
CA GLY A 25 8.19 -5.18 -6.66
C GLY A 25 8.46 -6.51 -5.94
N PRO A 26 8.58 -6.48 -4.60
CA PRO A 26 8.54 -7.66 -3.76
C PRO A 26 7.14 -8.30 -3.82
N ASP A 27 7.04 -9.58 -3.48
CA ASP A 27 5.76 -10.31 -3.50
C ASP A 27 4.68 -9.57 -2.70
N ALA A 28 3.53 -9.32 -3.33
CA ALA A 28 2.41 -8.61 -2.74
C ALA A 28 1.41 -9.55 -2.04
N ALA A 29 1.51 -10.88 -2.23
CA ALA A 29 0.51 -11.83 -1.74
C ALA A 29 0.34 -11.76 -0.21
N ASP A 30 1.44 -11.70 0.54
CA ASP A 30 1.40 -11.63 2.00
C ASP A 30 0.80 -10.31 2.50
N VAL A 31 1.12 -9.19 1.85
CA VAL A 31 0.57 -7.86 2.19
C VAL A 31 -0.93 -7.82 1.91
N ILE A 32 -1.39 -8.37 0.78
CA ILE A 32 -2.81 -8.47 0.45
C ILE A 32 -3.55 -9.36 1.46
N ALA A 33 -2.95 -10.46 1.90
CA ALA A 33 -3.52 -11.31 2.94
C ALA A 33 -3.64 -10.57 4.29
N ARG A 34 -2.62 -9.80 4.67
CA ARG A 34 -2.63 -8.95 5.87
C ARG A 34 -3.70 -7.85 5.77
N LEU A 35 -3.81 -7.18 4.62
CA LEU A 35 -4.86 -6.19 4.37
C LEU A 35 -6.25 -6.75 4.59
N ARG A 36 -6.55 -7.92 4.00
CA ARG A 36 -7.84 -8.59 4.19
C ARG A 36 -8.11 -8.94 5.65
N ARG A 37 -7.08 -9.36 6.39
CA ARG A 37 -7.20 -9.68 7.82
C ARG A 37 -7.50 -8.44 8.66
N TYR A 38 -6.72 -7.37 8.50
CA TYR A 38 -6.92 -6.14 9.29
C TYR A 38 -8.25 -5.47 8.99
N LEU A 39 -8.68 -5.48 7.73
CA LEU A 39 -10.00 -4.93 7.38
C LEU A 39 -11.16 -5.81 7.88
N ALA A 40 -10.96 -7.13 7.98
CA ALA A 40 -11.95 -8.03 8.58
C ALA A 40 -11.99 -7.93 10.12
N ASP A 41 -10.89 -7.51 10.75
CA ASP A 41 -10.75 -7.30 12.19
C ASP A 41 -11.08 -5.86 12.57
N ASP A 42 -12.38 -5.56 12.70
CA ASP A 42 -12.94 -4.25 13.09
C ASP A 42 -12.48 -3.06 12.25
N LEU A 43 -12.21 -3.28 10.95
CA LEU A 43 -11.69 -2.25 10.06
C LEU A 43 -10.44 -1.56 10.64
N ASP A 44 -9.45 -2.35 11.09
CA ASP A 44 -8.17 -1.84 11.56
C ASP A 44 -7.37 -1.19 10.42
N THR A 45 -7.79 0.03 10.09
CA THR A 45 -7.21 0.88 9.06
C THR A 45 -5.80 1.30 9.40
N PRO A 46 -5.42 1.63 10.66
CA PRO A 46 -4.02 1.88 10.99
C PRO A 46 -3.08 0.72 10.61
N MET A 47 -3.45 -0.52 10.94
CA MET A 47 -2.62 -1.69 10.60
C MET A 47 -2.65 -2.01 9.11
N ALA A 48 -3.78 -1.78 8.44
CA ALA A 48 -3.87 -1.89 6.98
C ALA A 48 -2.93 -0.90 6.27
N LEU A 49 -2.93 0.37 6.68
CA LEU A 49 -2.05 1.41 6.14
C LEU A 49 -0.57 1.07 6.41
N ALA A 50 -0.25 0.62 7.63
CA ALA A 50 1.12 0.23 8.00
C ALA A 50 1.66 -0.94 7.17
N ALA A 51 0.79 -1.92 6.83
CA ALA A 51 1.19 -3.03 5.97
C ALA A 51 1.56 -2.58 4.55
N VAL A 52 0.81 -1.63 3.99
CA VAL A 52 1.12 -1.05 2.67
C VAL A 52 2.37 -0.18 2.75
N ASP A 53 2.50 0.66 3.77
CA ASP A 53 3.69 1.50 3.99
C ASP A 53 4.98 0.65 4.08
N GLY A 54 4.92 -0.51 4.73
CA GLY A 54 6.02 -1.48 4.76
C GLY A 54 6.40 -1.98 3.38
N TRP A 55 5.44 -2.48 2.60
CA TRP A 55 5.71 -2.97 1.24
C TRP A 55 6.24 -1.87 0.31
N VAL A 56 5.70 -0.66 0.42
CA VAL A 56 6.15 0.50 -0.36
C VAL A 56 7.59 0.85 -0.03
N THR A 57 7.96 0.79 1.24
CA THR A 57 9.35 1.02 1.69
C THR A 57 10.27 -0.05 1.11
N ASP A 58 9.90 -1.33 1.24
CA ASP A 58 10.70 -2.45 0.71
C ASP A 58 10.88 -2.34 -0.82
N SER A 59 9.83 -1.94 -1.53
CA SER A 59 9.84 -1.75 -2.98
C SER A 59 10.75 -0.61 -3.43
N LEU A 60 10.79 0.49 -2.68
CA LEU A 60 11.61 1.66 -3.01
C LEU A 60 13.07 1.47 -2.61
N GLU A 61 13.35 0.78 -1.50
CA GLU A 61 14.70 0.58 -0.97
C GLU A 61 15.41 -0.62 -1.60
N TYR A 62 14.73 -1.76 -1.71
CA TYR A 62 15.32 -3.03 -2.14
C TYR A 62 14.78 -3.53 -3.48
N GLY A 63 13.62 -3.03 -3.91
CA GLY A 63 12.94 -3.48 -5.12
C GLY A 63 12.45 -4.92 -5.01
N GLY A 64 12.19 -5.52 -6.16
CA GLY A 64 11.86 -6.94 -6.24
C GLY A 64 11.78 -7.41 -7.68
N ARG A 65 11.40 -8.68 -7.87
CA ARG A 65 11.42 -9.35 -9.18
C ARG A 65 10.04 -9.67 -9.72
N ASP A 66 8.99 -9.43 -8.95
CA ASP A 66 7.63 -9.71 -9.36
C ASP A 66 7.07 -8.50 -10.11
N ALA A 67 6.88 -8.65 -11.42
CA ALA A 67 6.30 -7.63 -12.28
C ALA A 67 4.79 -7.44 -12.05
N SER A 68 4.12 -8.42 -11.46
CA SER A 68 2.68 -8.37 -11.17
C SER A 68 2.35 -7.75 -9.82
N ALA A 69 3.31 -7.73 -8.89
CA ALA A 69 3.11 -7.28 -7.53
C ALA A 69 2.62 -5.82 -7.41
N PRO A 70 3.19 -4.82 -8.14
CA PRO A 70 2.69 -3.45 -8.08
C PRO A 70 1.22 -3.32 -8.51
N THR A 71 0.84 -3.94 -9.63
CA THR A 71 -0.55 -3.94 -10.11
C THR A 71 -1.50 -4.68 -9.19
N ALA A 72 -1.07 -5.83 -8.64
CA ALA A 72 -1.87 -6.61 -7.70
C ALA A 72 -2.16 -5.84 -6.41
N LEU A 73 -1.15 -5.15 -5.86
CA LEU A 73 -1.33 -4.34 -4.66
C LEU A 73 -2.21 -3.11 -4.94
N GLY A 74 -2.02 -2.42 -6.07
CA GLY A 74 -2.87 -1.28 -6.46
C GLY A 74 -4.34 -1.69 -6.59
N THR A 75 -4.61 -2.83 -7.23
CA THR A 75 -5.97 -3.39 -7.35
C THR A 75 -6.56 -3.73 -5.98
N ALA A 76 -5.75 -4.27 -5.07
CA ALA A 76 -6.21 -4.58 -3.71
C ALA A 76 -6.52 -3.30 -2.91
N ILE A 77 -5.71 -2.25 -3.04
CA ILE A 77 -5.95 -0.95 -2.40
C ILE A 77 -7.25 -0.32 -2.90
N ASP A 78 -7.45 -0.29 -4.21
CA ASP A 78 -8.68 0.25 -4.81
C ASP A 78 -9.92 -0.56 -4.38
N ALA A 79 -9.86 -1.89 -4.47
CA ALA A 79 -10.99 -2.76 -4.15
C ALA A 79 -11.33 -2.81 -2.64
N LEU A 80 -10.33 -2.74 -1.76
CA LEU A 80 -10.52 -2.92 -0.32
C LEU A 80 -10.66 -1.60 0.45
N MET A 81 -10.03 -0.52 -0.03
CA MET A 81 -10.01 0.77 0.64
C MET A 81 -10.68 1.89 -0.16
N GLY A 82 -11.07 1.65 -1.42
CA GLY A 82 -11.71 2.64 -2.28
C GLY A 82 -10.79 3.81 -2.67
N ILE A 83 -9.46 3.60 -2.61
CA ILE A 83 -8.46 4.60 -2.97
C ILE A 83 -7.98 4.32 -4.39
N PRO A 84 -8.33 5.15 -5.39
CA PRO A 84 -7.79 4.99 -6.73
C PRO A 84 -6.31 5.37 -6.74
N THR A 85 -5.47 4.35 -6.89
CA THR A 85 -4.01 4.48 -6.93
C THR A 85 -3.49 4.58 -8.35
#